data_AF-A0A017RSZ0-F1
#
_entry.id   AF-A0A017RSZ0-F1
#
_cell.length_a   1.000
_cell.length_b   1.000
_cell.length_c   1.000
_cell.angle_alpha   90.00
_cell.angle_beta   90.00
_cell.angle_gamma   90.00
#
_symmetry.space_group_name_H-M   'P 1'
#
loop_
_entity.id
_entity.type
_entity.pdbx_description
1 polymer ?
#
loop_
_entity_poly.entity_id
_entity_poly.type
_entity_poly.pdbx_seq_one_letter_code
_entity_poly.pdbx_strand_id
1 'polypeptide(L)' 'MEKGKIILEGTPREVFSKVRELKEIGLDVPQVTELAYELRKSGIDIDNDILTIEEMVDELCQLR' A
#
# COMPACT_ATOMS: atom_id res chain seq x y z
N MET A 1 -2.26 -13.54 -9.26
CA MET A 1 -2.94 -14.13 -10.43
C MET A 1 -4.38 -14.43 -10.02
N GLU A 2 -5.37 -14.06 -10.83
CA GLU A 2 -6.77 -14.40 -10.56
C GLU A 2 -7.31 -15.16 -11.78
N LYS A 3 -7.98 -16.30 -11.57
CA LYS A 3 -8.62 -17.10 -12.64
C LYS A 3 -7.70 -17.39 -13.85
N GLY A 4 -6.41 -17.61 -13.61
CA GLY A 4 -5.43 -17.92 -14.66
C GLY A 4 -4.94 -16.71 -15.49
N LYS A 5 -5.26 -15.48 -15.08
CA LYS A 5 -4.74 -14.25 -15.70
C LYS A 5 -3.84 -13.49 -14.73
N ILE A 6 -2.79 -12.88 -15.28
CA ILE A 6 -1.96 -11.91 -14.56
C ILE A 6 -2.80 -10.62 -14.44
N ILE A 7 -3.12 -10.23 -13.21
CA ILE A 7 -3.92 -9.01 -12.93
C ILE A 7 -3.00 -7.83 -12.61
N LEU A 8 -1.92 -8.10 -11.88
CA LEU A 8 -0.89 -7.12 -11.52
C LEU A 8 0.48 -7.74 -11.76
N GLU A 9 1.33 -6.96 -12.41
CA GLU A 9 2.73 -7.30 -12.70
C GLU A 9 3.55 -6.02 -12.61
N GLY A 10 4.70 -6.10 -11.96
CA GLY A 10 5.55 -4.95 -11.66
C GLY A 10 6.44 -5.23 -10.46
N THR A 11 7.09 -4.18 -9.98
CA THR A 11 7.86 -4.20 -8.73
C THR A 11 6.93 -4.32 -7.52
N PRO A 12 7.43 -4.76 -6.35
CA PRO A 12 6.63 -4.84 -5.13
C PRO A 12 5.91 -3.52 -4.80
N ARG A 13 6.58 -2.37 -4.96
CA ARG A 13 5.99 -1.05 -4.70
C ARG A 13 4.81 -0.78 -5.62
N GLU A 14 4.98 -0.96 -6.93
CA GLU A 14 3.90 -0.76 -7.91
C GLU A 14 2.69 -1.67 -7.65
N VAL A 15 2.91 -2.92 -7.26
CA VAL A 15 1.83 -3.86 -6.95
C VAL A 15 1.11 -3.48 -5.66
N PHE A 16 1.85 -3.23 -4.58
CA PHE A 16 1.27 -2.93 -3.26
C PHE A 16 0.67 -1.53 -3.14
N SER A 17 1.07 -0.58 -4.00
CA SER A 17 0.43 0.74 -4.14
C SER A 17 -1.07 0.62 -4.45
N LYS A 18 -1.49 -0.50 -5.06
CA LYS A 18 -2.87 -0.81 -5.45
C LYS A 18 -3.63 -1.61 -4.40
N VAL A 19 -3.58 -1.15 -3.16
CA VAL A 19 -4.20 -1.81 -1.99
C VAL A 19 -5.65 -2.22 -2.25
N ARG A 20 -6.44 -1.36 -2.89
CA ARG A 20 -7.85 -1.65 -3.18
C ARG A 20 -8.03 -2.79 -4.17
N GLU A 21 -7.28 -2.80 -5.27
CA GLU A 21 -7.36 -3.87 -6.29
C GLU A 21 -6.92 -5.21 -5.68
N LEU A 22 -5.87 -5.20 -4.85
CA LEU A 22 -5.39 -6.39 -4.14
C LEU A 22 -6.45 -6.97 -3.19
N LYS A 23 -7.11 -6.10 -2.40
CA LYS A 23 -8.20 -6.52 -1.51
C LYS A 23 -9.42 -7.04 -2.27
N GLU A 24 -9.78 -6.43 -3.39
CA GLU A 24 -10.92 -6.85 -4.22
C GLU A 24 -10.72 -8.25 -4.82
N ILE A 25 -9.47 -8.65 -5.11
CA ILE A 25 -9.13 -10.00 -5.59
C ILE A 25 -8.82 -10.99 -4.44
N GLY A 26 -9.03 -10.58 -3.19
CA GLY A 26 -8.83 -11.42 -2.00
C GLY A 26 -7.37 -11.64 -1.60
N LEU A 27 -6.46 -10.78 -2.06
CA LEU A 27 -5.07 -10.76 -1.60
C LEU A 27 -4.92 -9.80 -0.43
N ASP A 28 -4.12 -10.20 0.54
CA ASP A 28 -3.82 -9.38 1.71
C ASP A 28 -2.61 -8.47 1.45
N VAL A 29 -2.55 -7.35 2.17
CA VAL A 29 -1.44 -6.38 2.11
C VAL A 29 -0.77 -6.27 3.47
N PRO A 30 0.49 -5.83 3.54
CA PRO A 30 1.10 -5.52 4.83
C PRO A 30 0.27 -4.50 5.62
N GLN A 31 0.16 -4.69 6.94
CA GLN A 31 -0.60 -3.78 7.82
C GLN A 31 -0.14 -2.32 7.72
N VAL A 32 1.17 -2.10 7.53
CA VAL A 32 1.73 -0.75 7.37
C VAL A 32 1.27 -0.09 6.08
N THR A 33 1.18 -0.85 4.99
CA THR A 33 0.68 -0.36 3.70
C THR A 33 -0.82 -0.04 3.79
N GLU A 34 -1.59 -0.87 4.49
CA GLU A 34 -3.00 -0.59 4.76
C GLU A 34 -3.19 0.69 5.60
N LEU A 35 -2.37 0.86 6.64
CA LEU A 35 -2.40 2.05 7.48
C LEU A 35 -2.08 3.32 6.67
N ALA A 36 -1.02 3.29 5.86
CA ALA A 36 -0.66 4.41 4.98
C ALA A 36 -1.82 4.77 4.03
N TYR A 37 -2.47 3.76 3.43
CA TYR A 37 -3.63 3.94 2.57
C TYR A 37 -4.81 4.62 3.30
N GLU A 38 -5.16 4.19 4.51
CA GLU A 38 -6.27 4.77 5.28
C GLU A 38 -5.95 6.19 5.81
N LEU A 39 -4.70 6.47 6.19
CA LEU A 39 -4.26 7.81 6.57
C LEU A 39 -4.36 8.79 5.40
N ARG A 40 -3.93 8.37 4.21
CA ARG A 40 -4.05 9.16 2.98
C ARG A 40 -5.50 9.45 2.62
N LYS A 41 -6.36 8.44 2.74
CA LYS A 41 -7.82 8.58 2.57
C LYS A 41 -8.45 9.52 3.60
N SER A 42 -7.84 9.65 4.77
CA SER A 42 -8.24 10.60 5.82
C SER A 42 -7.72 12.03 5.57
N GLY A 43 -6.98 12.27 4.49
CA GLY A 43 -6.49 13.59 4.08
C GLY A 43 -5.07 13.91 4.58
N ILE A 44 -4.34 12.94 5.13
CA ILE A 44 -2.94 13.11 5.53
C ILE A 44 -2.06 12.85 4.30
N ASP A 45 -1.11 13.75 4.04
CA ASP A 45 -0.21 13.62 2.88
C ASP A 45 0.92 12.63 3.18
N ILE A 46 0.64 11.34 3.01
CA ILE A 46 1.56 10.24 3.27
C ILE A 46 1.74 9.39 2.00
N ASP A 47 2.95 8.90 1.76
CA ASP A 47 3.24 8.02 0.62
C ASP A 47 2.45 6.68 0.71
N ASN A 48 2.03 6.12 -0.44
CA ASN A 48 1.38 4.80 -0.49
C ASN A 48 2.36 3.65 -0.77
N ASP A 49 3.63 3.95 -1.03
CA ASP A 49 4.65 2.94 -1.34
C ASP A 49 5.36 2.39 -0.08
N ILE A 50 4.78 2.62 1.10
CA ILE A 50 5.29 2.18 2.40
C ILE A 50 5.06 0.68 2.58
N LEU A 51 6.14 -0.09 2.71
CA LEU A 51 6.10 -1.55 2.86
C LEU A 51 6.62 -2.01 4.22
N THR A 52 7.34 -1.15 4.94
CA THR A 52 7.96 -1.47 6.23
C THR A 52 7.55 -0.48 7.33
N ILE A 53 7.74 -0.88 8.58
CA ILE A 53 7.47 -0.02 9.74
C ILE A 53 8.45 1.16 9.77
N GLU A 54 9.72 0.95 9.40
CA GLU A 54 10.74 1.99 9.40
C GLU A 54 10.38 3.11 8.42
N GLU A 55 10.01 2.77 7.17
CA GLU A 55 9.52 3.74 6.18
C GLU A 55 8.30 4.52 6.69
N MET A 56 7.38 3.83 7.40
CA MET A 56 6.19 4.48 7.98
C MET A 56 6.55 5.50 9.05
N VAL A 57 7.47 5.14 9.95
CA VAL A 57 7.91 6.03 11.03
C VAL A 57 8.64 7.23 10.45
N ASP A 58 9.54 7.02 9.48
CA ASP A 58 10.26 8.09 8.81
C ASP A 58 9.29 9.07 8.15
N GLU A 59 8.31 8.57 7.40
CA GLU A 59 7.33 9.40 6.72
C GLU A 59 6.46 10.20 7.71
N LEU A 60 5.96 9.55 8.76
CA LEU A 60 5.18 10.22 9.81
C LEU A 60 5.99 11.31 10.53
N CYS A 61 7.31 11.12 10.70
CA CYS A 61 8.17 12.13 11.33
C CYS A 61 8.46 13.33 10.44
N GLN A 62 8.29 13.21 9.12
CA GLN A 62 8.45 14.32 8.17
C GLN A 62 7.21 15.21 8.06
N LEU A 63 6.03 14.72 8.50
CA LEU A 63 4.79 15.51 8.54
C LEU A 63 4.94 16.67 9.55
N ARG A 64 4.87 17.92 9.05
CA ARG A 64 4.99 19.14 9.85
C ARG A 64 3.65 19.77 10.20
#